data_AF-A0A6G8CBN6-F1
#
_entry.id   AF-A0A6G8CBN6-F1
#
_cell.length_a   1.000
_cell.length_b   1.000
_cell.length_c   1.000
_cell.angle_alpha   90.00
_cell.angle_beta   90.00
_cell.angle_gamma   90.00
#
_symmetry.space_group_name_H-M   'P 1'
#
loop_
_entity.id
_entity.type
_entity.pdbx_description
1 polymer ?
#
loop_
_entity_poly.entity_id
_entity_poly.type
_entity_poly.pdbx_seq_one_letter_code
_entity_poly.pdbx_strand_id
1 'polypeptide(L)'
;MKSLYRLLLLLLGLGGFFTPQHAVAQQTTSSQTRVLTVSPIVGESIDKQEKVTYGLFPFFSFDDFREARFLQALTPDSSITLQATMLDGSIKQRPFTVSDFRAVRASIEERQKLLSATPGLAAGAIGTPDSLGQMYSVELRTGTSFIGRLVAQRAGEYEFQTTDVGRITVQQANIKNMQPLTSDQAGRGWEPVGNGTRLFFAPTARTLRKGEGYVQDIDIFIVGGNYGITNNISIGGLVGLFPGAGLNILAITPKVGVAVTEKFSVGAGILFASVFGETGGIGYGLGTYGTADNNVTLGLGYLFADGEVESSPVVVIGGATRVSRRVSLLNETYIVDGGFGGLAGLRIAAARLSGSIGILYGTDGEDGIVVPAYLEVTYRFGKVK
;
A
#
# COMPACT_ATOMS: atom_id res chain seq x y z
N MET A 1 -29.69 -42.45 13.47
CA MET A 1 -30.04 -41.95 12.14
C MET A 1 -28.96 -40.97 11.70
N LYS A 2 -27.94 -41.50 11.03
CA LYS A 2 -26.80 -40.79 10.44
C LYS A 2 -26.81 -41.12 8.94
N SER A 3 -26.28 -40.20 8.15
CA SER A 3 -25.79 -40.42 6.78
C SER A 3 -26.87 -40.51 5.69
N LEU A 4 -27.11 -39.37 5.04
CA LEU A 4 -27.70 -39.28 3.70
C LEU A 4 -26.65 -38.64 2.78
N TYR A 5 -26.48 -39.25 1.60
CA TYR A 5 -25.84 -38.73 0.39
C TYR A 5 -24.31 -38.65 0.32
N ARG A 6 -23.69 -39.83 0.46
CA ARG A 6 -22.75 -40.33 -0.56
C ARG A 6 -23.55 -40.56 -1.84
N LEU A 7 -23.28 -39.78 -2.88
CA LEU A 7 -23.85 -39.93 -4.21
C LEU A 7 -22.74 -39.92 -5.25
N LEU A 8 -22.83 -40.93 -6.13
CA LEU A 8 -22.31 -41.00 -7.48
C LEU A 8 -20.84 -41.41 -7.71
N LEU A 9 -20.59 -42.70 -7.44
CA LEU A 9 -19.91 -43.59 -8.38
C LEU A 9 -20.95 -44.10 -9.41
N LEU A 10 -20.47 -44.43 -10.62
CA LEU A 10 -21.15 -44.96 -11.82
C LEU A 10 -21.62 -43.92 -12.85
N LEU A 11 -20.78 -43.69 -13.86
CA LEU A 11 -21.14 -43.94 -15.27
C LEU A 11 -19.92 -43.82 -16.19
N LEU A 12 -19.59 -44.96 -16.81
CA LEU A 12 -19.00 -45.17 -18.15
C LEU A 12 -17.75 -46.06 -18.13
N GLY A 13 -18.02 -47.36 -18.28
CA GLY A 13 -17.07 -48.32 -18.81
C GLY A 13 -17.30 -48.54 -20.31
N LEU A 14 -16.22 -48.88 -21.01
CA LEU A 14 -16.05 -49.60 -22.29
C LEU A 14 -14.54 -49.47 -22.54
N GLY A 15 -13.68 -50.47 -22.60
CA GLY A 15 -13.77 -51.91 -22.84
C GLY A 15 -12.50 -52.25 -23.65
N GLY A 16 -11.78 -53.33 -23.33
CA GLY A 16 -10.68 -53.79 -24.19
C GLY A 16 -9.56 -54.53 -23.46
N PHE A 17 -9.58 -55.84 -23.57
CA PHE A 17 -8.53 -56.79 -23.20
C PHE A 17 -7.19 -56.49 -23.88
N PHE A 18 -6.06 -56.68 -23.19
CA PHE A 18 -4.84 -57.36 -23.69
C PHE A 18 -3.84 -57.51 -22.52
N THR A 19 -3.40 -58.73 -22.25
CA THR A 19 -2.11 -59.05 -21.59
C THR A 19 -1.28 -59.85 -22.60
N PRO A 20 0.01 -60.11 -22.35
CA PRO A 20 1.04 -59.30 -21.69
C PRO A 20 2.23 -59.10 -22.66
N GLN A 21 3.14 -58.13 -22.44
CA GLN A 21 4.58 -58.35 -22.70
C GLN A 21 5.45 -57.15 -22.31
N HIS A 22 6.59 -57.53 -21.71
CA HIS A 22 7.88 -56.86 -21.69
C HIS A 22 8.08 -55.74 -20.66
N ALA A 23 8.79 -56.14 -19.62
CA ALA A 23 9.66 -55.30 -18.83
C ALA A 23 10.48 -54.37 -19.73
N VAL A 24 10.34 -53.07 -19.48
CA VAL A 24 11.45 -52.14 -19.65
C VAL A 24 11.79 -51.69 -18.24
N ALA A 25 12.86 -52.27 -17.71
CA ALA A 25 13.57 -51.66 -16.60
C ALA A 25 13.90 -50.23 -17.03
N GLN A 26 13.32 -49.23 -16.36
CA GLN A 26 13.86 -47.88 -16.43
C GLN A 26 15.28 -47.96 -15.87
N GLN A 27 16.25 -47.96 -16.77
CA GLN A 27 17.61 -47.60 -16.45
C GLN A 27 17.56 -46.22 -15.78
N THR A 28 17.71 -46.21 -14.46
CA THR A 28 18.29 -45.10 -13.74
C THR A 28 19.71 -44.94 -14.29
N THR A 29 19.83 -44.22 -15.40
CA THR A 29 21.08 -43.55 -15.71
C THR A 29 21.31 -42.60 -14.55
N SER A 30 22.17 -43.02 -13.62
CA SER A 30 22.83 -42.09 -12.72
C SER A 30 23.61 -41.14 -13.63
N SER A 31 22.97 -40.04 -14.00
CA SER A 31 23.66 -38.93 -14.62
C SER A 31 24.68 -38.48 -13.59
N GLN A 32 25.92 -38.92 -13.78
CA GLN A 32 27.01 -38.54 -12.91
C GLN A 32 27.09 -37.01 -13.00
N THR A 33 26.89 -36.34 -11.87
CA THR A 33 26.93 -34.89 -11.77
C THR A 33 28.18 -34.49 -11.00
N ARG A 34 28.84 -33.42 -11.45
CA ARG A 34 30.00 -32.83 -10.79
C ARG A 34 29.57 -31.53 -10.12
N VAL A 35 29.91 -31.35 -8.84
CA VAL A 35 29.69 -30.07 -8.14
C VAL A 35 30.68 -29.03 -8.70
N LEU A 36 30.18 -27.85 -9.01
CA LEU A 36 30.98 -26.73 -9.50
C LEU A 36 31.17 -25.67 -8.41
N THR A 37 32.41 -25.26 -8.21
CA THR A 37 32.77 -24.09 -7.40
C THR A 37 32.57 -22.82 -8.24
N VAL A 38 31.53 -22.04 -7.94
CA VAL A 38 31.25 -20.80 -8.69
C VAL A 38 32.30 -19.72 -8.42
N SER A 39 32.79 -19.61 -7.19
CA SER A 39 33.87 -18.71 -6.80
C SER A 39 34.61 -19.29 -5.60
N PRO A 40 35.95 -19.17 -5.51
CA PRO A 40 36.70 -19.54 -4.30
C PRO A 40 36.22 -18.83 -3.03
N ILE A 41 35.53 -17.69 -3.18
CA ILE A 41 35.01 -16.87 -2.08
C ILE A 41 33.85 -17.56 -1.33
N VAL A 42 33.00 -18.30 -2.04
CA VAL A 42 31.81 -18.97 -1.49
C VAL A 42 31.88 -20.51 -1.54
N GLY A 43 32.94 -21.07 -2.14
CA GLY A 43 33.14 -22.51 -2.23
C GLY A 43 32.11 -23.25 -3.11
N GLU A 44 31.87 -24.51 -2.75
CA GLU A 44 30.99 -25.46 -3.47
C GLU A 44 29.52 -25.36 -3.05
N SER A 45 29.25 -24.83 -1.85
CA SER A 45 27.91 -24.67 -1.30
C SER A 45 27.75 -23.24 -0.81
N ILE A 46 26.67 -22.60 -1.22
CA ILE A 46 26.33 -21.22 -0.87
C ILE A 46 25.25 -21.27 0.19
N ASP A 47 25.58 -20.86 1.41
CA ASP A 47 24.65 -20.83 2.53
C ASP A 47 23.75 -19.57 2.52
N LYS A 48 22.84 -19.50 3.50
CA LYS A 48 21.93 -18.37 3.67
C LYS A 48 22.67 -17.04 3.91
N GLN A 49 23.77 -17.05 4.65
CA GLN A 49 24.54 -15.85 4.98
C GLN A 49 25.31 -15.35 3.75
N GLU A 50 25.92 -16.24 2.97
CA GLU A 50 26.61 -15.92 1.73
C GLU A 50 25.63 -15.43 0.67
N LYS A 51 24.46 -16.07 0.56
CA LYS A 51 23.37 -15.59 -0.29
C LYS A 51 23.03 -14.12 0.00
N VAL A 52 22.95 -13.73 1.26
CA VAL A 52 22.69 -12.32 1.65
C VAL A 52 23.89 -11.43 1.36
N THR A 53 25.07 -11.86 1.78
CA THR A 53 26.31 -11.09 1.67
C THR A 53 26.60 -10.70 0.23
N TYR A 54 26.36 -11.64 -0.70
CA TYR A 54 26.65 -11.51 -2.12
C TYR A 54 25.41 -11.28 -3.01
N GLY A 55 24.20 -11.15 -2.43
CA GLY A 55 22.97 -10.87 -3.18
C GLY A 55 22.58 -11.95 -4.19
N LEU A 56 22.78 -13.22 -3.86
CA LEU A 56 22.64 -14.34 -4.81
C LEU A 56 21.21 -14.90 -4.84
N PHE A 57 20.84 -15.52 -5.97
CA PHE A 57 19.59 -16.27 -6.13
C PHE A 57 18.33 -15.52 -5.68
N PRO A 58 18.01 -14.34 -6.27
CA PRO A 58 16.89 -13.50 -5.84
C PRO A 58 15.52 -14.18 -6.03
N PHE A 59 15.46 -15.23 -6.85
CA PHE A 59 14.27 -16.05 -7.08
C PHE A 59 14.00 -17.08 -5.97
N PHE A 60 14.87 -17.20 -4.97
CA PHE A 60 14.59 -17.97 -3.75
C PHE A 60 14.40 -17.02 -2.56
N SER A 61 13.28 -17.20 -1.85
CA SER A 61 12.94 -16.51 -0.61
C SER A 61 14.09 -16.63 0.38
N PHE A 62 14.46 -15.53 1.03
CA PHE A 62 15.48 -15.54 2.07
C PHE A 62 15.05 -16.37 3.28
N ASP A 63 13.77 -16.30 3.63
CA ASP A 63 13.25 -16.95 4.85
C ASP A 63 13.27 -18.47 4.73
N ASP A 64 13.06 -19.01 3.53
CA ASP A 64 12.94 -20.45 3.29
C ASP A 64 14.23 -21.11 2.79
N PHE A 65 15.28 -20.34 2.49
CA PHE A 65 16.52 -20.84 1.89
C PHE A 65 17.47 -21.44 2.93
N ARG A 66 18.01 -22.64 2.64
CA ARG A 66 19.06 -23.28 3.46
C ARG A 66 20.44 -23.18 2.82
N GLU A 67 20.58 -23.76 1.63
CA GLU A 67 21.84 -23.80 0.89
C GLU A 67 21.58 -24.01 -0.62
N ALA A 68 22.55 -23.67 -1.46
CA ALA A 68 22.51 -24.03 -2.88
C ALA A 68 23.88 -24.41 -3.45
N ARG A 69 23.88 -25.26 -4.47
CA ARG A 69 25.08 -25.77 -5.16
C ARG A 69 24.87 -25.78 -6.66
N PHE A 70 25.93 -25.57 -7.42
CA PHE A 70 25.92 -25.76 -8.87
C PHE A 70 26.35 -27.17 -9.22
N LEU A 71 25.58 -27.84 -10.07
CA LEU A 71 25.85 -29.17 -10.59
C LEU A 71 26.06 -29.08 -12.10
N GLN A 72 27.08 -29.75 -12.61
CA GLN A 72 27.30 -29.96 -14.03
C GLN A 72 26.99 -31.42 -14.37
N ALA A 73 26.14 -31.63 -15.36
CA ALA A 73 25.92 -32.97 -15.90
C ALA A 73 27.16 -33.43 -16.69
N LEU A 74 27.64 -34.66 -16.45
CA LEU A 74 28.71 -35.28 -17.24
C LEU A 74 28.19 -35.90 -18.55
N THR A 75 27.25 -35.19 -19.18
CA THR A 75 26.65 -35.51 -20.47
C THR A 75 27.23 -34.57 -21.55
N PRO A 76 27.11 -34.90 -22.85
CA PRO A 76 27.70 -34.10 -23.92
C PRO A 76 27.25 -32.64 -23.96
N ASP A 77 26.06 -32.34 -23.43
CA ASP A 77 25.50 -30.98 -23.31
C ASP A 77 26.12 -30.17 -22.15
N SER A 78 26.83 -30.82 -21.22
CA SER A 78 27.53 -30.20 -20.09
C SER A 78 26.67 -29.20 -19.30
N SER A 79 25.37 -29.49 -19.19
CA SER A 79 24.38 -28.57 -18.65
C SER A 79 24.64 -28.26 -17.18
N ILE A 80 24.50 -26.97 -16.81
CA ILE A 80 24.69 -26.49 -15.44
C ILE A 80 23.32 -26.32 -14.80
N THR A 81 23.15 -26.82 -13.58
CA THR A 81 21.92 -26.69 -12.80
C THR A 81 22.26 -26.15 -11.41
N LEU A 82 21.53 -25.14 -10.97
CA LEU A 82 21.53 -24.73 -9.57
C LEU A 82 20.53 -25.59 -8.80
N GLN A 83 21.02 -26.32 -7.80
CA GLN A 83 20.19 -27.06 -6.86
C GLN A 83 20.16 -26.32 -5.53
N ALA A 84 19.00 -25.86 -5.10
CA ALA A 84 18.79 -25.24 -3.80
C ALA A 84 17.98 -26.16 -2.89
N THR A 85 18.42 -26.27 -1.64
CA THR A 85 17.65 -26.93 -0.59
C THR A 85 17.02 -25.88 0.31
N MET A 86 15.74 -26.08 0.61
CA MET A 86 14.94 -25.20 1.47
C MET A 86 14.96 -25.69 2.92
N LEU A 87 14.53 -24.84 3.86
CA LEU A 87 14.43 -25.18 5.28
C LEU A 87 13.42 -26.29 5.56
N ASP A 88 12.37 -26.41 4.75
CA ASP A 88 11.39 -27.50 4.79
C ASP A 88 11.92 -28.84 4.23
N GLY A 89 13.17 -28.87 3.77
CA GLY A 89 13.82 -30.03 3.16
C GLY A 89 13.52 -30.21 1.67
N SER A 90 12.66 -29.39 1.07
CA SER A 90 12.38 -29.45 -0.36
C SER A 90 13.59 -29.01 -1.19
N ILE A 91 13.75 -29.64 -2.35
CA ILE A 91 14.84 -29.37 -3.29
C ILE A 91 14.24 -28.71 -4.53
N LYS A 92 14.77 -27.54 -4.91
CA LYS A 92 14.41 -26.84 -6.15
C LYS A 92 15.62 -26.80 -7.08
N GLN A 93 15.41 -27.18 -8.34
CA GLN A 93 16.43 -27.15 -9.37
C GLN A 93 16.11 -26.11 -10.43
N ARG A 94 17.13 -25.41 -10.92
CA ARG A 94 17.01 -24.41 -11.98
C ARG A 94 18.17 -24.55 -12.97
N PRO A 95 17.90 -24.66 -14.28
CA PRO A 95 18.97 -24.67 -15.28
C PRO A 95 19.67 -23.32 -15.33
N PHE A 96 20.97 -23.33 -15.58
CA PHE A 96 21.85 -22.18 -15.74
C PHE A 96 22.63 -22.30 -17.05
N THR A 97 22.70 -21.20 -17.81
CA THR A 97 23.62 -21.13 -18.93
C THR A 97 25.05 -20.89 -18.44
N VAL A 98 26.05 -21.18 -19.28
CA VAL A 98 27.44 -20.86 -18.97
C VAL A 98 27.64 -19.34 -18.73
N SER A 99 26.89 -18.50 -19.44
CA SER A 99 26.88 -17.05 -19.22
C SER A 99 26.30 -16.67 -17.85
N ASP A 100 25.20 -17.29 -17.43
CA ASP A 100 24.59 -17.03 -16.12
C ASP A 100 25.53 -17.44 -14.98
N PHE A 101 26.19 -18.60 -15.12
CA PHE A 101 27.18 -19.06 -14.14
C PHE A 101 28.36 -18.09 -14.02
N ARG A 102 28.87 -17.56 -15.14
CA ARG A 102 29.92 -16.53 -15.14
C ARG A 102 29.45 -15.21 -14.54
N ALA A 103 28.21 -14.81 -14.79
CA ALA A 103 27.63 -13.60 -14.22
C ALA A 103 27.53 -13.69 -12.69
N VAL A 104 27.13 -14.85 -12.15
CA VAL A 104 27.14 -15.10 -10.70
C VAL A 104 28.56 -15.02 -10.11
N ARG A 105 29.57 -15.58 -10.79
CA ARG A 105 30.97 -15.42 -10.36
C ARG A 105 31.36 -13.95 -10.31
N ALA A 106 31.08 -13.19 -11.37
CA ALA A 106 31.45 -11.78 -11.46
C ALA A 106 30.79 -10.94 -10.37
N SER A 107 29.51 -11.18 -10.04
CA SER A 107 28.81 -10.44 -8.98
C SER A 107 29.40 -10.69 -7.60
N ILE A 108 29.84 -11.93 -7.31
CA ILE A 108 30.53 -12.26 -6.06
C ILE A 108 31.85 -11.50 -5.94
N GLU A 109 32.66 -11.51 -7.00
CA GLU A 109 33.97 -10.85 -7.03
C GLU A 109 33.85 -9.31 -6.90
N GLU A 110 32.89 -8.70 -7.59
CA GLU A 110 32.62 -7.26 -7.49
C GLU A 110 32.17 -6.87 -6.08
N ARG A 111 31.24 -7.64 -5.50
CA ARG A 111 30.75 -7.39 -4.14
C ARG A 111 31.86 -7.57 -3.10
N GLN A 112 32.73 -8.55 -3.26
CA GLN A 112 33.89 -8.76 -2.39
C GLN A 112 34.86 -7.57 -2.44
N LYS A 113 35.10 -6.99 -3.62
CA LYS A 113 35.93 -5.78 -3.77
C LYS A 113 35.32 -4.59 -3.02
N LEU A 114 34.00 -4.40 -3.13
CA LEU A 114 33.29 -3.32 -2.42
C LEU A 114 33.36 -3.48 -0.90
N LEU A 115 33.13 -4.69 -0.39
CA LEU A 115 33.22 -5.02 1.03
C LEU A 115 34.65 -4.80 1.57
N SER A 116 35.67 -5.13 0.76
CA SER A 116 37.07 -4.94 1.14
C SER A 116 37.52 -3.47 1.10
N ALA A 117 36.89 -2.64 0.26
CA ALA A 117 37.22 -1.22 0.10
C ALA A 117 36.59 -0.32 1.18
N THR A 118 35.62 -0.81 1.96
CA THR A 118 34.91 -0.01 2.98
C THR A 118 34.84 -0.75 4.32
N PRO A 119 35.91 -0.74 5.13
CA PRO A 119 35.91 -1.36 6.46
C PRO A 119 34.96 -0.58 7.38
N GLY A 120 33.85 -1.18 7.80
CA GLY A 120 32.86 -0.55 8.70
C GLY A 120 31.40 -0.69 8.29
N LEU A 121 31.10 -1.20 7.08
CA LEU A 121 29.74 -1.64 6.71
C LEU A 121 29.44 -3.03 7.29
N ALA A 122 29.47 -3.16 8.61
CA ALA A 122 29.00 -4.35 9.30
C ALA A 122 27.54 -4.17 9.73
N ALA A 123 26.68 -5.02 9.18
CA ALA A 123 25.44 -5.55 9.77
C ALA A 123 24.30 -4.59 10.22
N GLY A 124 24.19 -3.39 9.65
CA GLY A 124 23.09 -2.46 9.95
C GLY A 124 22.23 -1.99 8.77
N ALA A 125 22.63 -2.28 7.53
CA ALA A 125 21.92 -1.84 6.32
C ALA A 125 21.70 -3.04 5.39
N ILE A 126 20.81 -3.95 5.77
CA ILE A 126 20.25 -4.93 4.84
C ILE A 126 19.17 -4.21 4.02
N GLY A 127 19.61 -3.28 3.16
CA GLY A 127 18.91 -3.01 1.92
C GLY A 127 19.39 -4.09 0.96
N THR A 128 18.55 -5.08 0.69
CA THR A 128 18.82 -6.06 -0.37
C THR A 128 19.14 -5.32 -1.66
N PRO A 129 20.20 -5.70 -2.40
CA PRO A 129 20.41 -5.19 -3.75
C PRO A 129 19.14 -5.47 -4.55
N ASP A 130 18.70 -4.48 -5.34
CA ASP A 130 17.44 -4.50 -6.06
C ASP A 130 17.20 -5.84 -6.76
N SER A 131 16.29 -6.64 -6.20
CA SER A 131 16.16 -8.06 -6.51
C SER A 131 15.23 -8.23 -7.71
N LEU A 132 15.79 -8.72 -8.82
CA LEU A 132 15.00 -9.09 -9.99
C LEU A 132 13.86 -10.04 -9.60
N GLY A 133 12.65 -9.70 -10.02
CA GLY A 133 11.41 -10.41 -9.74
C GLY A 133 10.68 -9.92 -8.48
N GLN A 134 11.26 -9.02 -7.69
CA GLN A 134 10.64 -8.42 -6.50
C GLN A 134 9.72 -7.25 -6.88
N MET A 135 8.66 -7.04 -6.10
CA MET A 135 7.78 -5.87 -6.23
C MET A 135 8.38 -4.69 -5.48
N TYR A 136 8.41 -3.52 -6.13
CA TYR A 136 8.92 -2.28 -5.57
C TYR A 136 7.87 -1.17 -5.63
N SER A 137 7.85 -0.30 -4.62
CA SER A 137 7.33 1.06 -4.73
C SER A 137 8.48 1.96 -5.16
N VAL A 138 8.30 2.68 -6.27
CA VAL A 138 9.32 3.54 -6.88
C VAL A 138 8.78 4.97 -6.93
N GLU A 139 9.51 5.93 -6.37
CA GLU A 139 9.26 7.37 -6.49
C GLU A 139 10.36 7.99 -7.35
N LEU A 140 9.99 8.67 -8.43
CA LEU A 140 10.90 9.40 -9.29
C LEU A 140 11.14 10.82 -8.77
N ARG A 141 12.28 11.42 -9.16
CA ARG A 141 12.61 12.82 -8.83
C ARG A 141 11.61 13.83 -9.37
N THR A 142 10.86 13.47 -10.42
CA THR A 142 9.74 14.24 -10.97
C THR A 142 8.52 14.27 -10.05
N GLY A 143 8.48 13.40 -9.02
CA GLY A 143 7.33 13.20 -8.13
C GLY A 143 6.34 12.15 -8.61
N THR A 144 6.58 11.50 -9.75
CA THR A 144 5.79 10.36 -10.22
C THR A 144 6.16 9.11 -9.44
N SER A 145 5.16 8.36 -8.97
CA SER A 145 5.38 7.09 -8.27
C SER A 145 4.62 5.95 -8.92
N PHE A 146 5.16 4.74 -8.81
CA PHE A 146 4.50 3.54 -9.30
C PHE A 146 4.90 2.30 -8.49
N ILE A 147 4.07 1.26 -8.55
CA ILE A 147 4.45 -0.08 -8.12
C ILE A 147 4.72 -0.94 -9.34
N GLY A 148 5.83 -1.66 -9.32
CA GLY A 148 6.19 -2.56 -10.40
C GLY A 148 7.08 -3.70 -9.92
N ARG A 149 6.99 -4.82 -10.64
CA ARG A 149 7.93 -5.92 -10.50
C ARG A 149 9.21 -5.55 -11.22
N LEU A 150 10.35 -5.50 -10.54
CA LEU A 150 11.62 -5.29 -11.21
C LEU A 150 11.91 -6.49 -12.12
N VAL A 151 12.00 -6.29 -13.44
CA VAL A 151 12.19 -7.38 -14.43
C VAL A 151 13.54 -7.34 -15.12
N ALA A 152 14.20 -6.18 -15.18
CA ALA A 152 15.57 -6.08 -15.63
C ALA A 152 16.33 -4.96 -14.90
N GLN A 153 17.64 -5.17 -14.79
CA GLN A 153 18.60 -4.19 -14.29
C GLN A 153 19.71 -4.09 -15.33
N ARG A 154 19.98 -2.88 -15.81
CA ARG A 154 21.07 -2.57 -16.74
C ARG A 154 21.94 -1.48 -16.11
N ALA A 155 23.08 -1.19 -16.73
CA ALA A 155 23.94 -0.10 -16.29
C ALA A 155 23.16 1.23 -16.31
N GLY A 156 22.83 1.76 -15.13
CA GLY A 156 22.11 3.03 -14.98
C GLY A 156 20.59 2.97 -15.16
N GLU A 157 20.00 1.82 -15.46
CA GLU A 157 18.57 1.69 -15.75
C GLU A 157 17.92 0.52 -15.01
N TYR A 158 16.66 0.71 -14.61
CA TYR A 158 15.77 -0.34 -14.13
C TYR A 158 14.55 -0.47 -15.04
N GLU A 159 14.16 -1.71 -15.32
CA GLU A 159 12.95 -2.03 -16.06
C GLU A 159 11.95 -2.71 -15.12
N PHE A 160 10.74 -2.16 -15.05
CA PHE A 160 9.66 -2.65 -14.20
C PHE A 160 8.48 -3.10 -15.04
N GLN A 161 7.92 -4.27 -14.70
CA GLN A 161 6.61 -4.69 -15.16
C GLN A 161 5.56 -4.15 -14.20
N THR A 162 4.74 -3.22 -14.68
CA THR A 162 3.58 -2.68 -13.95
C THR A 162 2.30 -3.38 -14.39
N THR A 163 1.27 -3.33 -13.54
CA THR A 163 -0.04 -3.96 -13.80
C THR A 163 -0.83 -3.18 -14.86
N ASP A 164 -0.79 -1.85 -14.82
CA ASP A 164 -1.69 -1.01 -15.62
C ASP A 164 -1.04 -0.45 -16.90
N VAL A 165 0.27 -0.18 -16.88
CA VAL A 165 0.97 0.53 -17.97
C VAL A 165 1.93 -0.41 -18.73
N GLY A 166 2.01 -1.67 -18.33
CA GLY A 166 2.96 -2.63 -18.91
C GLY A 166 4.39 -2.38 -18.45
N ARG A 167 5.36 -2.47 -19.36
CA ARG A 167 6.79 -2.32 -19.05
C ARG A 167 7.20 -0.85 -19.02
N ILE A 168 7.82 -0.42 -17.92
CA ILE A 168 8.36 0.93 -17.72
C ILE A 168 9.87 0.81 -17.53
N THR A 169 10.64 1.60 -18.27
CA THR A 169 12.09 1.73 -18.07
C THR A 169 12.38 3.09 -17.43
N VAL A 170 13.18 3.09 -16.36
CA VAL A 170 13.54 4.30 -15.62
C VAL A 170 15.04 4.34 -15.37
N GLN A 171 15.64 5.51 -15.60
CA GLN A 171 17.02 5.78 -15.23
C GLN A 171 17.15 5.78 -13.70
N GLN A 172 18.14 5.08 -13.15
CA GLN A 172 18.44 5.05 -11.72
C GLN A 172 18.67 6.47 -11.18
N ALA A 173 19.32 7.33 -11.97
CA ALA A 173 19.53 8.74 -11.64
C ALA A 173 18.21 9.50 -11.40
N ASN A 174 17.12 9.08 -12.04
CA ASN A 174 15.79 9.68 -11.90
C ASN A 174 14.99 9.08 -10.75
N ILE A 175 15.48 8.03 -10.09
CA ILE A 175 14.84 7.44 -8.92
C ILE A 175 15.23 8.24 -7.69
N LYS A 176 14.22 8.71 -6.96
CA LYS A 176 14.36 9.41 -5.69
C LYS A 176 14.32 8.44 -4.51
N ASN A 177 13.40 7.47 -4.55
CA ASN A 177 13.24 6.45 -3.52
C ASN A 177 12.73 5.16 -4.16
N MET A 178 13.20 4.02 -3.67
CA MET A 178 12.80 2.69 -4.14
C MET A 178 12.79 1.73 -2.96
N GLN A 179 11.64 1.12 -2.68
CA GLN A 179 11.42 0.29 -1.51
C GLN A 179 10.82 -1.06 -1.90
N PRO A 180 11.40 -2.19 -1.46
CA PRO A 180 10.82 -3.49 -1.70
C PRO A 180 9.50 -3.63 -0.93
N LEU A 181 8.50 -4.23 -1.57
CA LEU A 181 7.18 -4.47 -0.98
C LEU A 181 7.00 -5.95 -0.63
N THR A 182 6.43 -6.23 0.54
CA THR A 182 5.96 -7.58 0.86
C THR A 182 4.80 -8.00 -0.06
N SER A 183 4.52 -9.29 -0.15
CA SER A 183 3.41 -9.83 -0.94
C SER A 183 2.06 -9.19 -0.57
N ASP A 184 1.84 -8.92 0.72
CA ASP A 184 0.65 -8.21 1.21
C ASP A 184 0.64 -6.74 0.77
N GLN A 185 1.76 -6.03 0.90
CA GLN A 185 1.89 -4.63 0.45
C GLN A 185 1.72 -4.49 -1.07
N ALA A 186 2.27 -5.42 -1.85
CA ALA A 186 2.11 -5.47 -3.30
C ALA A 186 0.66 -5.79 -3.71
N GLY A 187 -0.03 -6.67 -2.96
CA GLY A 187 -1.44 -7.03 -3.19
C GLY A 187 -2.42 -5.89 -2.90
N ARG A 188 -2.06 -4.97 -1.99
CA ARG A 188 -2.87 -3.77 -1.69
C ARG A 188 -2.81 -2.70 -2.80
N GLY A 189 -1.80 -2.74 -3.67
CA GLY A 189 -1.63 -1.86 -4.83
C GLY A 189 -1.16 -0.43 -4.51
N TRP A 190 -0.85 0.35 -5.56
CA TRP A 190 -0.49 1.78 -5.49
C TRP A 190 -1.67 2.65 -5.91
N GLU A 191 -1.94 3.66 -5.08
CA GLU A 191 -2.82 4.83 -5.26
C GLU A 191 -4.35 4.67 -5.35
N PRO A 192 -5.11 5.67 -4.84
CA PRO A 192 -4.71 6.81 -4.01
C PRO A 192 -5.29 6.71 -2.60
N VAL A 193 -4.59 7.34 -1.68
CA VAL A 193 -5.00 7.60 -0.30
C VAL A 193 -6.49 8.00 -0.24
N GLY A 194 -7.32 7.27 0.50
CA GLY A 194 -8.65 7.79 0.85
C GLY A 194 -8.41 9.04 1.69
N ASN A 195 -9.04 10.17 1.35
CA ASN A 195 -8.70 11.50 1.85
C ASN A 195 -8.36 11.53 3.36
N GLY A 196 -7.08 11.39 3.73
CA GLY A 196 -6.68 11.20 5.13
C GLY A 196 -6.75 12.48 5.96
N THR A 197 -7.18 13.58 5.33
CA THR A 197 -7.32 14.92 5.91
C THR A 197 -8.72 15.18 6.47
N ARG A 198 -9.70 14.31 6.17
CA ARG A 198 -11.09 14.36 6.67
C ARG A 198 -11.79 13.00 6.65
N LEU A 199 -12.84 12.89 7.44
CA LEU A 199 -13.78 11.77 7.47
C LEU A 199 -14.90 12.04 6.45
N PHE A 200 -16.15 12.22 6.87
CA PHE A 200 -17.21 12.77 6.02
C PHE A 200 -17.11 14.30 6.04
N PHE A 201 -17.60 14.93 7.10
CA PHE A 201 -17.48 16.38 7.30
C PHE A 201 -16.31 16.73 8.22
N ALA A 202 -16.08 15.93 9.27
CA ALA A 202 -15.06 16.22 10.26
C ALA A 202 -13.64 16.19 9.67
N PRO A 203 -12.81 17.21 9.91
CA PRO A 203 -11.39 17.15 9.58
C PRO A 203 -10.66 16.13 10.46
N THR A 204 -9.58 15.56 9.93
CA THR A 204 -8.53 14.94 10.77
C THR A 204 -7.45 15.96 11.09
N ALA A 205 -6.56 15.65 12.03
CA ALA A 205 -5.39 16.48 12.33
C ALA A 205 -4.41 16.62 11.15
N ARG A 206 -4.51 15.78 10.12
CA ARG A 206 -3.64 15.86 8.93
C ARG A 206 -4.10 16.97 8.00
N THR A 207 -3.17 17.79 7.56
CA THR A 207 -3.40 18.87 6.58
C THR A 207 -3.12 18.38 5.16
N LEU A 208 -3.70 19.08 4.18
CA LEU A 208 -3.21 19.03 2.81
C LEU A 208 -1.78 19.57 2.77
N ARG A 209 -0.89 18.91 2.04
CA ARG A 209 0.49 19.39 1.90
C ARG A 209 0.56 20.54 0.89
N LYS A 210 1.72 21.19 0.83
CA LYS A 210 1.93 22.33 -0.07
C LYS A 210 1.63 21.94 -1.53
N GLY A 211 0.61 22.58 -2.10
CA GLY A 211 0.19 22.35 -3.49
C GLY A 211 -0.72 21.14 -3.69
N GLU A 212 -1.16 20.45 -2.64
CA GLU A 212 -2.27 19.49 -2.71
C GLU A 212 -3.60 20.25 -2.58
N GLY A 213 -4.61 19.81 -3.32
CA GLY A 213 -5.95 20.36 -3.20
C GLY A 213 -7.03 19.38 -3.60
N TYR A 214 -8.26 19.68 -3.20
CA TYR A 214 -9.44 18.98 -3.68
C TYR A 214 -10.62 19.92 -3.81
N VAL A 215 -11.51 19.59 -4.74
CA VAL A 215 -12.88 20.12 -4.79
C VAL A 215 -13.84 18.99 -4.44
N GLN A 216 -14.95 19.32 -3.79
CA GLN A 216 -15.97 18.35 -3.43
C GLN A 216 -17.36 18.93 -3.63
N ASP A 217 -18.28 18.03 -3.91
CA ASP A 217 -19.72 18.25 -3.89
C ASP A 217 -20.30 17.38 -2.77
N ILE A 218 -21.11 17.97 -1.91
CA ILE A 218 -21.83 17.30 -0.83
C ILE A 218 -23.33 17.48 -1.09
N ASP A 219 -24.01 16.35 -1.25
CA ASP A 219 -25.45 16.23 -1.49
C ASP A 219 -25.96 17.10 -2.65
N ILE A 220 -25.12 17.49 -3.62
CA ILE A 220 -25.46 18.41 -4.73
C ILE A 220 -25.72 19.86 -4.26
N PHE A 221 -25.87 20.08 -2.96
CA PHE A 221 -26.24 21.39 -2.40
C PHE A 221 -25.04 22.24 -2.01
N ILE A 222 -23.92 21.63 -1.63
CA ILE A 222 -22.74 22.33 -1.13
C ILE A 222 -21.51 21.94 -1.93
N VAL A 223 -20.86 22.93 -2.53
CA VAL A 223 -19.57 22.74 -3.20
C VAL A 223 -18.47 23.34 -2.35
N GLY A 224 -17.38 22.60 -2.18
CA GLY A 224 -16.23 23.03 -1.41
C GLY A 224 -14.92 22.86 -2.15
N GLY A 225 -13.94 23.68 -1.78
CA GLY A 225 -12.57 23.58 -2.24
C GLY A 225 -11.61 23.69 -1.06
N ASN A 226 -10.57 22.87 -1.03
CA ASN A 226 -9.52 22.92 -0.02
C ASN A 226 -8.14 22.88 -0.68
N TYR A 227 -7.17 23.60 -0.10
CA TYR A 227 -5.83 23.74 -0.63
C TYR A 227 -4.78 23.81 0.48
N GLY A 228 -3.66 23.10 0.31
CA GLY A 228 -2.50 23.18 1.20
C GLY A 228 -1.57 24.33 0.81
N ILE A 229 -1.53 25.37 1.62
CA ILE A 229 -0.64 26.54 1.45
C ILE A 229 0.80 26.15 1.78
N THR A 230 0.98 25.41 2.87
CA THR A 230 2.25 24.81 3.29
C THR A 230 2.05 23.33 3.58
N ASN A 231 3.07 22.63 4.09
CA ASN A 231 2.90 21.24 4.52
C ASN A 231 2.06 21.11 5.80
N ASN A 232 1.84 22.21 6.52
CA ASN A 232 1.24 22.25 7.85
C ASN A 232 0.06 23.21 7.95
N ILE A 233 -0.22 23.97 6.88
CA ILE A 233 -1.29 24.97 6.83
C ILE A 233 -2.11 24.71 5.57
N SER A 234 -3.40 24.53 5.76
CA SER A 234 -4.38 24.41 4.68
C SER A 234 -5.54 25.38 4.92
N ILE A 235 -6.18 25.79 3.84
CA ILE A 235 -7.42 26.56 3.88
C ILE A 235 -8.42 25.92 2.94
N GLY A 236 -9.68 25.97 3.32
CA GLY A 236 -10.77 25.64 2.41
C GLY A 236 -11.90 26.63 2.51
N GLY A 237 -12.88 26.41 1.66
CA GLY A 237 -14.17 27.07 1.74
C GLY A 237 -15.26 26.19 1.17
N LEU A 238 -16.49 26.46 1.62
CA LEU A 238 -17.72 25.80 1.18
C LEU A 238 -18.70 26.88 0.76
N VAL A 239 -19.44 26.63 -0.31
CA VAL A 239 -20.49 27.51 -0.81
C VAL A 239 -21.73 26.70 -1.15
N GLY A 240 -22.91 27.25 -0.88
CA GLY A 240 -24.16 26.71 -1.38
C GLY A 240 -24.24 26.86 -2.90
N LEU A 241 -24.66 25.81 -3.61
CA LEU A 241 -24.72 25.81 -5.08
C LEU A 241 -25.88 26.67 -5.62
N PHE A 242 -26.95 26.83 -4.84
CA PHE A 242 -28.16 27.58 -5.22
C PHE A 242 -28.37 28.82 -4.33
N PRO A 243 -27.51 29.85 -4.44
CA PRO A 243 -27.69 31.11 -3.71
C PRO A 243 -29.01 31.77 -4.15
N GLY A 244 -29.87 32.10 -3.18
CA GLY A 244 -31.21 32.67 -3.42
C GLY A 244 -32.38 31.68 -3.40
N ALA A 245 -32.15 30.35 -3.44
CA ALA A 245 -33.18 29.34 -3.23
C ALA A 245 -33.40 28.99 -1.74
N GLY A 246 -32.90 29.84 -0.83
CA GLY A 246 -32.90 29.58 0.61
C GLY A 246 -31.73 28.67 1.06
N LEU A 247 -30.57 28.71 0.40
CA LEU A 247 -29.34 28.04 0.87
C LEU A 247 -28.13 28.96 0.72
N ASN A 248 -28.17 30.11 1.41
CA ASN A 248 -27.06 31.07 1.45
C ASN A 248 -26.02 30.57 2.47
N ILE A 249 -25.17 29.65 2.04
CA ILE A 249 -24.07 29.10 2.84
C ILE A 249 -22.75 29.59 2.25
N LEU A 250 -21.91 30.18 3.10
CA LEU A 250 -20.50 30.46 2.82
C LEU A 250 -19.70 30.07 4.06
N ALA A 251 -18.71 29.21 3.91
CA ALA A 251 -17.79 28.87 4.99
C ALA A 251 -16.34 28.96 4.56
N ILE A 252 -15.46 29.25 5.51
CA ILE A 252 -14.01 29.18 5.39
C ILE A 252 -13.45 28.26 6.48
N THR A 253 -12.46 27.46 6.13
CA THR A 253 -11.94 26.39 6.99
C THR A 253 -10.41 26.40 7.08
N PRO A 254 -9.79 27.43 7.67
CA PRO A 254 -8.35 27.39 7.94
C PRO A 254 -8.03 26.29 8.96
N LYS A 255 -6.98 25.53 8.68
CA LYS A 255 -6.50 24.45 9.55
C LYS A 255 -4.98 24.41 9.56
N VAL A 256 -4.43 24.24 10.74
CA VAL A 256 -3.01 23.94 10.97
C VAL A 256 -2.85 22.54 11.55
N GLY A 257 -1.78 21.85 11.18
CA GLY A 257 -1.53 20.48 11.64
C GLY A 257 -0.06 20.09 11.57
N VAL A 258 0.36 19.27 12.52
CA VAL A 258 1.75 18.79 12.66
C VAL A 258 1.73 17.29 12.96
N ALA A 259 2.58 16.54 12.26
CA ALA A 259 2.89 15.16 12.62
C ALA A 259 3.88 15.17 13.79
N VAL A 260 3.42 14.74 14.96
CA VAL A 260 4.25 14.61 16.18
C VAL A 260 5.13 13.37 16.08
N THR A 261 4.58 12.30 15.51
CA THR A 261 5.30 11.07 15.15
C THR A 261 4.86 10.60 13.77
N GLU A 262 5.45 9.50 13.27
CA GLU A 262 5.04 8.90 11.99
C GLU A 262 3.55 8.50 11.96
N LYS A 263 2.96 8.18 13.12
CA LYS A 263 1.56 7.72 13.23
C LYS A 263 0.67 8.66 14.01
N PHE A 264 1.20 9.69 14.66
CA PHE A 264 0.40 10.59 15.48
C PHE A 264 0.51 12.02 14.98
N SER A 265 -0.63 12.66 14.75
CA SER A 265 -0.72 14.04 14.30
C SER A 265 -1.66 14.82 15.21
N VAL A 266 -1.32 16.08 15.45
CA VAL A 266 -2.17 17.04 16.16
C VAL A 266 -2.48 18.21 15.24
N GLY A 267 -3.65 18.80 15.40
CA GLY A 267 -4.06 19.93 14.59
C GLY A 267 -5.09 20.80 15.28
N ALA A 268 -5.26 21.99 14.76
CA ALA A 268 -6.27 22.94 15.19
C ALA A 268 -6.82 23.68 13.97
N GLY A 269 -8.06 24.11 14.04
CA GLY A 269 -8.68 24.82 12.94
C GLY A 269 -9.91 25.60 13.39
N ILE A 270 -10.42 26.37 12.45
CA ILE A 270 -11.66 27.10 12.59
C ILE A 270 -12.51 26.73 11.40
N LEU A 271 -13.79 26.48 11.63
CA LEU A 271 -14.81 26.61 10.59
C LEU A 271 -15.56 27.88 10.94
N PHE A 272 -15.52 28.87 10.05
CA PHE A 272 -16.34 30.08 10.15
C PHE A 272 -17.31 30.06 9.00
N ALA A 273 -18.60 30.21 9.28
CA ALA A 273 -19.65 30.14 8.29
C ALA A 273 -20.63 31.30 8.46
N SER A 274 -21.13 31.79 7.32
CA SER A 274 -22.36 32.54 7.24
C SER A 274 -23.44 31.63 6.65
N VAL A 275 -24.53 31.48 7.38
CA VAL A 275 -25.68 30.65 7.00
C VAL A 275 -26.92 31.50 7.20
N PHE A 276 -27.67 31.76 6.12
CA PHE A 276 -28.86 32.63 6.15
C PHE A 276 -28.64 34.07 6.64
N GLY A 277 -27.41 34.57 6.58
CA GLY A 277 -27.06 35.92 7.02
C GLY A 277 -26.63 36.00 8.49
N GLU A 278 -26.77 34.92 9.24
CA GLU A 278 -26.15 34.75 10.56
C GLU A 278 -24.71 34.29 10.40
N THR A 279 -23.84 34.68 11.33
CA THR A 279 -22.41 34.31 11.30
C THR A 279 -22.02 33.60 12.58
N GLY A 280 -21.34 32.48 12.42
CA GLY A 280 -20.84 31.70 13.53
C GLY A 280 -19.80 30.70 13.08
N GLY A 281 -19.41 29.83 13.97
CA GLY A 281 -18.39 28.86 13.68
C GLY A 281 -18.05 27.94 14.83
N ILE A 282 -17.01 27.16 14.61
CA ILE A 282 -16.42 26.29 15.61
C ILE A 282 -14.91 26.41 15.56
N GLY A 283 -14.30 26.71 16.71
CA GLY A 283 -12.86 26.56 16.92
C GLY A 283 -12.60 25.18 17.50
N TYR A 284 -11.68 24.42 16.91
CA TYR A 284 -11.46 23.03 17.31
C TYR A 284 -9.99 22.63 17.34
N GLY A 285 -9.69 21.63 18.18
CA GLY A 285 -8.45 20.88 18.24
C GLY A 285 -8.69 19.40 17.90
N LEU A 286 -7.68 18.75 17.32
CA LEU A 286 -7.75 17.38 16.80
C LEU A 286 -6.49 16.60 17.17
N GLY A 287 -6.66 15.34 17.57
CA GLY A 287 -5.61 14.34 17.61
C GLY A 287 -5.99 13.18 16.69
N THR A 288 -5.10 12.81 15.76
CA THR A 288 -5.32 11.69 14.84
C THR A 288 -4.18 10.69 14.98
N TYR A 289 -4.53 9.43 15.23
CA TYR A 289 -3.59 8.31 15.26
C TYR A 289 -3.80 7.39 14.06
N GLY A 290 -2.70 6.90 13.48
CA GLY A 290 -2.65 5.93 12.39
C GLY A 290 -2.10 6.49 11.08
N THR A 291 -2.49 5.87 9.99
CA THR A 291 -2.13 6.24 8.61
C THR A 291 -3.29 6.96 7.91
N ALA A 292 -3.07 7.48 6.71
CA ALA A 292 -4.16 8.10 5.96
C ALA A 292 -5.31 7.11 5.61
N ASP A 293 -4.99 5.81 5.48
CA ASP A 293 -5.96 4.76 5.14
C ASP A 293 -6.61 4.08 6.35
N ASN A 294 -5.93 4.11 7.49
CA ASN A 294 -6.38 3.49 8.73
C ASN A 294 -6.08 4.44 9.88
N ASN A 295 -7.08 5.17 10.35
CA ASN A 295 -6.93 6.14 11.43
C ASN A 295 -8.15 6.25 12.32
N VAL A 296 -7.88 6.77 13.51
CA VAL A 296 -8.87 7.25 14.47
C VAL A 296 -8.52 8.69 14.79
N THR A 297 -9.53 9.53 14.90
CA THR A 297 -9.45 10.94 15.24
C THR A 297 -10.35 11.21 16.44
N LEU A 298 -9.80 11.93 17.40
CA LEU A 298 -10.52 12.56 18.49
C LEU A 298 -10.41 14.07 18.32
N GLY A 299 -11.50 14.79 18.48
CA GLY A 299 -11.53 16.24 18.43
C GLY A 299 -12.40 16.84 19.52
N LEU A 300 -12.09 18.08 19.83
CA LEU A 300 -12.80 18.92 20.79
C LEU A 300 -12.94 20.31 20.17
N GLY A 301 -14.13 20.88 20.19
CA GLY A 301 -14.35 22.23 19.71
C GLY A 301 -15.42 22.99 20.47
N TYR A 302 -15.39 24.30 20.36
CA TYR A 302 -16.35 25.21 20.95
C TYR A 302 -17.01 26.02 19.86
N LEU A 303 -18.35 26.00 19.87
CA LEU A 303 -19.18 26.80 18.97
C LEU A 303 -19.10 28.26 19.40
N PHE A 304 -19.15 29.16 18.42
CA PHE A 304 -19.22 30.59 18.67
C PHE A 304 -20.13 31.25 17.64
N ALA A 305 -20.91 32.24 18.07
CA ALA A 305 -21.81 33.03 17.23
C ALA A 305 -22.00 34.40 17.88
N ASP A 306 -22.16 35.45 17.08
CA ASP A 306 -22.45 36.82 17.54
C ASP A 306 -21.54 37.38 18.66
N GLY A 307 -20.29 36.90 18.71
CA GLY A 307 -19.30 37.32 19.71
C GLY A 307 -19.33 36.52 21.02
N GLU A 308 -20.25 35.58 21.15
CA GLU A 308 -20.36 34.66 22.29
C GLU A 308 -19.78 33.29 21.93
N VAL A 309 -19.27 32.58 22.95
CA VAL A 309 -18.73 31.22 22.82
C VAL A 309 -19.56 30.32 23.72
N GLU A 310 -20.09 29.25 23.14
CA GLU A 310 -20.86 28.25 23.86
C GLU A 310 -20.02 27.61 24.97
N SER A 311 -20.62 27.40 26.15
CA SER A 311 -19.91 26.76 27.27
C SER A 311 -19.71 25.27 27.08
N SER A 312 -20.59 24.64 26.30
CA SER A 312 -20.60 23.20 26.07
C SER A 312 -19.71 22.84 24.87
N PRO A 313 -18.71 21.96 25.05
CA PRO A 313 -17.88 21.54 23.95
C PRO A 313 -18.59 20.51 23.06
N VAL A 314 -18.27 20.55 21.77
CA VAL A 314 -18.53 19.46 20.83
C VAL A 314 -17.33 18.53 20.82
N VAL A 315 -17.54 17.27 21.17
CA VAL A 315 -16.52 16.22 21.04
C VAL A 315 -16.79 15.45 19.76
N VAL A 316 -15.76 15.22 18.95
CA VAL A 316 -15.87 14.35 17.77
C VAL A 316 -14.98 13.12 17.92
N ILE A 317 -15.53 11.94 17.69
CA ILE A 317 -14.80 10.69 17.60
C ILE A 317 -15.10 10.07 16.25
N GLY A 318 -14.08 9.77 15.47
CA GLY A 318 -14.28 9.16 14.17
C GLY A 318 -13.06 8.45 13.64
N GLY A 319 -13.22 7.74 12.55
CA GLY A 319 -12.13 6.98 11.96
C GLY A 319 -12.45 6.53 10.54
N ALA A 320 -11.38 6.11 9.87
CA ALA A 320 -11.44 5.52 8.54
C ALA A 320 -10.58 4.27 8.52
N THR A 321 -11.10 3.19 7.93
CA THR A 321 -10.39 1.91 7.76
C THR A 321 -10.53 1.45 6.32
N ARG A 322 -9.42 1.29 5.60
CA ARG A 322 -9.40 0.74 4.25
C ARG A 322 -9.57 -0.77 4.31
N VAL A 323 -10.70 -1.26 3.78
CA VAL A 323 -11.07 -2.69 3.77
C VAL A 323 -10.79 -3.36 2.42
N SER A 324 -10.59 -2.60 1.35
CA SER A 324 -10.13 -3.12 0.06
C SER A 324 -9.30 -2.08 -0.68
N ARG A 325 -8.78 -2.43 -1.86
CA ARG A 325 -7.99 -1.51 -2.69
C ARG A 325 -8.68 -0.16 -2.92
N ARG A 326 -10.00 -0.14 -3.05
CA ARG A 326 -10.77 1.08 -3.34
C ARG A 326 -11.77 1.45 -2.27
N VAL A 327 -12.06 0.58 -1.31
CA VAL A 327 -13.15 0.79 -0.35
C VAL A 327 -12.59 1.04 1.04
N SER A 328 -13.05 2.13 1.66
CA SER A 328 -12.84 2.45 3.06
C SER A 328 -14.18 2.52 3.78
N LEU A 329 -14.22 2.04 5.01
CA LEU A 329 -15.31 2.30 5.95
C LEU A 329 -14.97 3.56 6.75
N LEU A 330 -15.98 4.39 7.01
CA LEU A 330 -15.83 5.64 7.74
C LEU A 330 -16.90 5.75 8.81
N ASN A 331 -16.52 6.40 9.89
CA ASN A 331 -17.41 6.81 10.95
C ASN A 331 -16.98 8.18 11.49
N GLU A 332 -17.93 9.03 11.83
CA GLU A 332 -17.73 10.20 12.69
C GLU A 332 -18.95 10.36 13.59
N THR A 333 -18.73 10.60 14.88
CA THR A 333 -19.74 10.83 15.91
C THR A 333 -19.43 12.14 16.61
N TYR A 334 -20.39 13.04 16.63
CA TYR A 334 -20.38 14.27 17.40
C TYR A 334 -21.18 14.05 18.68
N ILE A 335 -20.65 14.51 19.80
CA ILE A 335 -21.23 14.40 21.13
C ILE A 335 -21.30 15.82 21.70
N VAL A 336 -22.49 16.22 22.13
CA VAL A 336 -22.78 17.55 22.67
C VAL A 336 -23.94 17.44 23.66
N ASP A 337 -23.83 18.10 24.81
CA ASP A 337 -24.89 18.19 25.83
C ASP A 337 -25.58 16.86 26.22
N GLY A 338 -24.80 15.77 26.26
CA GLY A 338 -25.30 14.43 26.62
C GLY A 338 -25.98 13.67 25.48
N GLY A 339 -26.18 14.29 24.32
CA GLY A 339 -26.64 13.65 23.09
C GLY A 339 -25.48 13.26 22.15
N PHE A 340 -25.77 12.43 21.15
CA PHE A 340 -24.83 12.14 20.08
C PHE A 340 -25.52 11.98 18.71
N GLY A 341 -24.78 12.30 17.67
CA GLY A 341 -25.18 12.08 16.28
C GLY A 341 -23.97 12.00 15.37
N GLY A 342 -24.10 11.37 14.22
CA GLY A 342 -22.95 11.07 13.39
C GLY A 342 -23.28 10.50 12.03
N LEU A 343 -22.22 10.18 11.29
CA LEU A 343 -22.28 9.56 9.98
C LEU A 343 -21.47 8.26 9.99
N ALA A 344 -22.03 7.22 9.42
CA ALA A 344 -21.34 5.96 9.17
C ALA A 344 -21.57 5.51 7.73
N GLY A 345 -20.55 4.97 7.08
CA GLY A 345 -20.70 4.51 5.71
C GLY A 345 -19.38 4.17 5.03
N LEU A 346 -19.34 4.38 3.72
CA LEU A 346 -18.26 3.92 2.88
C LEU A 346 -17.77 5.00 1.92
N ARG A 347 -16.48 4.93 1.60
CA ARG A 347 -15.81 5.73 0.58
C ARG A 347 -15.21 4.82 -0.46
N ILE A 348 -15.46 5.13 -1.72
CA ILE A 348 -14.88 4.47 -2.88
C ILE A 348 -13.88 5.43 -3.51
N ALA A 349 -12.61 5.03 -3.56
CA ALA A 349 -11.51 5.83 -4.09
C ALA A 349 -11.00 5.30 -5.45
N ALA A 350 -10.68 6.24 -6.34
CA ALA A 350 -9.95 6.10 -7.58
C ALA A 350 -8.88 7.21 -7.66
N ALA A 351 -7.89 7.09 -8.55
CA ALA A 351 -6.65 7.89 -8.59
C ALA A 351 -6.78 9.37 -8.18
N ARG A 352 -7.80 10.08 -8.68
CA ARG A 352 -8.09 11.46 -8.28
C ARG A 352 -9.52 11.69 -7.80
N LEU A 353 -10.37 10.66 -7.88
CA LEU A 353 -11.79 10.76 -7.56
C LEU A 353 -12.09 9.93 -6.31
N SER A 354 -12.92 10.43 -5.42
CA SER A 354 -13.53 9.60 -4.40
C SER A 354 -14.99 9.95 -4.23
N GLY A 355 -15.83 8.93 -4.09
CA GLY A 355 -17.23 9.08 -3.71
C GLY A 355 -17.46 8.53 -2.31
N SER A 356 -18.32 9.18 -1.52
CA SER A 356 -18.71 8.68 -0.19
C SER A 356 -20.22 8.60 -0.09
N ILE A 357 -20.73 7.54 0.55
CA ILE A 357 -22.13 7.44 0.95
C ILE A 357 -22.20 7.15 2.45
N GLY A 358 -23.15 7.78 3.14
CA GLY A 358 -23.29 7.72 4.58
C GLY A 358 -24.74 7.67 5.05
N ILE A 359 -24.92 7.00 6.18
CA ILE A 359 -26.14 6.99 6.97
C ILE A 359 -25.91 7.92 8.15
N LEU A 360 -26.82 8.87 8.33
CA LEU A 360 -26.89 9.69 9.53
C LEU A 360 -27.59 8.88 10.62
N TYR A 361 -27.00 8.90 11.80
CA TYR A 361 -27.59 8.33 13.01
C TYR A 361 -27.50 9.34 14.15
N GLY A 362 -28.39 9.24 15.13
CA GLY A 362 -28.29 10.05 16.34
C GLY A 362 -29.49 9.86 17.26
N THR A 363 -29.40 10.49 18.43
CA THR A 363 -30.48 10.54 19.42
C THR A 363 -31.08 11.93 19.43
N ASP A 364 -32.39 12.04 19.26
CA ASP A 364 -33.15 13.27 19.51
C ASP A 364 -34.03 13.04 20.74
N GLY A 365 -33.48 13.32 21.94
CA GLY A 365 -34.15 12.97 23.20
C GLY A 365 -34.27 11.45 23.40
N GLU A 366 -35.50 10.95 23.52
CA GLU A 366 -35.79 9.51 23.76
C GLU A 366 -35.84 8.65 22.48
N ASP A 367 -35.93 9.27 21.30
CA ASP A 367 -36.05 8.57 20.01
C ASP A 367 -34.76 8.67 19.19
N GLY A 368 -34.39 7.56 18.53
CA GLY A 368 -33.23 7.48 17.64
C GLY A 368 -33.60 7.70 16.18
N ILE A 369 -32.80 8.48 15.45
CA ILE A 369 -32.92 8.63 13.99
C ILE A 369 -31.85 7.82 13.27
N VAL A 370 -32.23 7.15 12.18
CA VAL A 370 -31.30 6.52 11.23
C VAL A 370 -31.82 6.75 9.81
N VAL A 371 -31.14 7.58 9.03
CA VAL A 371 -31.56 7.93 7.66
C VAL A 371 -30.37 7.98 6.71
N PRO A 372 -30.51 7.52 5.45
CA PRO A 372 -29.51 7.78 4.42
C PRO A 372 -29.50 9.28 4.13
N ALA A 373 -28.38 9.95 4.38
CA ALA A 373 -28.35 11.41 4.40
C ALA A 373 -27.00 12.00 3.99
N TYR A 374 -26.12 11.22 3.35
CA TYR A 374 -24.85 11.74 2.87
C TYR A 374 -24.44 11.09 1.56
N LEU A 375 -24.25 11.92 0.55
CA LEU A 375 -23.62 11.61 -0.72
C LEU A 375 -22.55 12.66 -0.99
N GLU A 376 -21.38 12.21 -1.43
CA GLU A 376 -20.29 13.11 -1.76
C GLU A 376 -19.51 12.61 -2.96
N VAL A 377 -19.04 13.56 -3.77
CA VAL A 377 -18.01 13.33 -4.78
C VAL A 377 -16.87 14.32 -4.55
N THR A 378 -15.63 13.85 -4.67
CA THR A 378 -14.43 14.66 -4.48
C THR A 378 -13.43 14.41 -5.59
N TYR A 379 -12.89 15.48 -6.16
CA TYR A 379 -11.79 15.46 -7.11
C TYR A 379 -10.55 16.11 -6.51
N ARG A 380 -9.42 15.39 -6.55
CA ARG A 380 -8.12 15.88 -6.09
C ARG A 380 -7.28 16.42 -7.23
N PHE A 381 -6.62 17.54 -6.97
CA PHE A 381 -5.76 18.24 -7.91
C PHE A 381 -4.43 18.65 -7.26
N GLY A 382 -3.52 19.15 -8.10
CA GLY A 382 -2.20 19.62 -7.65
C GLY A 382 -1.20 18.49 -7.45
N LYS A 383 -0.28 18.65 -6.50
CA LYS A 383 0.78 17.68 -6.16
C LYS A 383 0.21 16.52 -5.35
N VAL A 384 -0.72 15.75 -5.93
CA VAL A 384 -1.29 14.56 -5.31
C VAL A 384 -0.15 13.56 -5.06
N LYS A 385 0.26 13.41 -3.79
CA LYS A 385 1.38 12.56 -3.35
C LYS A 385 0.92 11.39 -2.50
#